data_AF-A0AAV1IRR8-F1
#
_entry.id   AF-A0AAV1IRR8-F1
#
_cell.length_a   1.000
_cell.length_b   1.000
_cell.length_c   1.000
_cell.angle_alpha   90.00
_cell.angle_beta   90.00
_cell.angle_gamma   90.00
#
_symmetry.space_group_name_H-M   'P 1'
#
loop_
_entity.id
_entity.type
_entity.pdbx_description
1 polymer ?
#
loop_
_entity_poly.entity_id
_entity_poly.type
_entity_poly.pdbx_seq_one_letter_code
_entity_poly.pdbx_strand_id
1 'polypeptide(L)'
;MSEINYQVLREAAESASKINWTGLEDDLNADGYMRTLTRYIQCHSPIITLSLLDERNALNERIAELEANLAAMTEDHQRAIESIKQADEAVKLAHEKFSALAAENAGLKAFKTAVYQQMGVGCDAPEFSITTGLSNLRRFADTLHAIEREFFTKELPDEEHEGETFNECPLSWGMSVEQYVSEFRKCLAEVRAQGLEMFAQKCNSKSEQSLASDIRDNWKLLGEHATDFAAELRKGE
;
A
#
# COMPACT_ATOMS: atom_id res chain seq x y z
N MET A 1 35.53 -46.47 47.12
CA MET A 1 34.58 -47.58 46.89
C MET A 1 35.41 -48.80 46.55
N SER A 2 35.25 -49.91 47.26
CA SER A 2 35.87 -51.18 46.82
C SER A 2 35.30 -51.50 45.45
N GLU A 3 36.14 -51.81 44.48
CA GLU A 3 35.67 -52.20 43.14
C GLU A 3 34.89 -53.51 43.27
N ILE A 4 33.56 -53.43 43.14
CA ILE A 4 32.69 -54.59 43.26
C ILE A 4 32.89 -55.43 42.00
N ASN A 5 33.39 -56.65 42.14
CA ASN A 5 33.46 -57.57 41.02
C ASN A 5 32.06 -58.16 40.75
N TYR A 6 31.28 -57.45 39.94
CA TYR A 6 29.92 -57.82 39.56
C TYR A 6 29.82 -59.21 38.96
N GLN A 7 30.83 -59.62 38.19
CA GLN A 7 30.85 -60.93 37.54
C GLN A 7 31.03 -62.05 38.57
N VAL A 8 31.99 -61.92 39.49
CA VAL A 8 32.23 -62.90 40.57
C VAL A 8 31.03 -62.99 41.51
N LEU A 9 30.43 -61.84 41.86
CA LEU A 9 29.25 -61.81 42.71
C LEU A 9 28.05 -62.48 42.03
N ARG A 10 27.82 -62.20 40.74
CA ARG A 10 26.77 -62.83 39.93
C ARG A 10 26.96 -64.34 39.80
N GLU A 11 28.16 -64.79 39.47
CA GLU A 11 28.47 -66.22 39.35
C GLU A 11 28.28 -66.97 40.67
N ALA A 12 28.68 -66.36 41.80
CA ALA A 12 28.47 -66.93 43.13
C ALA A 12 26.98 -66.99 43.50
N ALA A 13 26.22 -65.94 43.21
CA ALA A 13 24.77 -65.87 43.44
C ALA A 13 24.00 -66.90 42.59
N GLU A 14 24.31 -66.97 41.29
CA GLU A 14 23.72 -67.95 40.37
C GLU A 14 24.05 -69.38 40.79
N SER A 15 25.30 -69.64 41.23
CA SER A 15 25.70 -70.96 41.73
C SER A 15 24.93 -71.35 42.99
N ALA A 16 24.75 -70.41 43.93
CA ALA A 16 23.96 -70.64 45.15
C ALA A 16 22.46 -70.82 44.86
N SER A 17 21.93 -70.13 43.85
CA SER A 17 20.51 -70.22 43.46
C SER A 17 20.18 -71.47 42.63
N LYS A 18 21.15 -72.05 41.92
CA LYS A 18 20.96 -73.26 41.09
C LYS A 18 20.75 -74.52 41.94
N ILE A 19 21.11 -74.49 43.22
CA ILE A 19 20.90 -75.62 44.12
C ILE A 19 19.47 -75.55 44.65
N ASN A 20 18.54 -76.18 43.93
CA ASN A 20 17.17 -76.41 44.39
C ASN A 20 17.20 -77.49 45.48
N TRP A 21 17.58 -77.13 46.70
CA TRP A 21 17.58 -78.08 47.82
C TRP A 21 16.13 -78.43 48.17
N THR A 22 15.63 -79.53 47.61
CA THR A 22 14.27 -80.04 47.89
C THR A 22 14.23 -80.92 49.14
N GLY A 23 15.38 -81.22 49.74
CA GLY A 23 15.54 -82.11 50.88
C GLY A 23 16.71 -83.08 50.67
N LEU A 24 16.83 -84.06 51.56
CA LEU A 24 17.96 -85.00 51.66
C LEU A 24 18.06 -86.03 50.50
N GLU A 25 17.34 -85.84 49.39
CA GLU A 25 17.12 -86.85 48.35
C GLU A 25 17.80 -86.55 47.00
N ASP A 26 18.32 -85.34 46.78
CA ASP A 26 19.08 -85.03 45.54
C ASP A 26 20.60 -85.25 45.74
N ASP A 27 21.29 -85.72 44.69
CA ASP A 27 22.70 -86.19 44.64
C ASP A 27 23.79 -85.17 45.08
N LEU A 28 23.40 -84.00 45.58
CA LEU A 28 24.28 -83.02 46.21
C LEU A 28 24.25 -83.20 47.73
N ASN A 29 25.35 -83.74 48.27
CA ASN A 29 25.54 -83.85 49.71
C ASN A 29 25.38 -82.46 50.40
N ALA A 30 24.98 -82.46 51.68
CA ALA A 30 24.86 -81.23 52.47
C ALA A 30 26.14 -80.36 52.46
N ASP A 31 27.30 -80.98 52.23
CA ASP A 31 28.59 -80.31 52.07
C ASP A 31 28.66 -79.41 50.81
N GLY A 32 28.08 -79.82 49.68
CA GLY A 32 28.06 -79.04 48.43
C GLY A 32 27.20 -77.79 48.50
N TYR A 33 26.02 -77.89 49.13
CA TYR A 33 25.15 -76.74 49.41
C TYR A 33 25.86 -75.74 50.34
N MET A 34 26.38 -76.22 51.46
CA MET A 34 27.09 -75.38 52.43
C MET A 34 28.33 -74.71 51.82
N ARG A 35 29.08 -75.41 50.96
CA ARG A 35 30.24 -74.84 50.24
C ARG A 35 29.84 -73.70 49.32
N THR A 36 28.74 -73.84 48.59
CA THR A 36 28.27 -72.84 47.63
C THR A 36 27.69 -71.61 48.35
N LEU A 37 26.93 -71.81 49.43
CA LEU A 37 26.47 -70.69 50.28
C LEU A 37 27.65 -69.98 50.96
N THR A 38 28.63 -70.72 51.46
CA THR A 38 29.83 -70.14 52.07
C THR A 38 30.57 -69.25 51.08
N ARG A 39 30.73 -69.71 49.83
CA ARG A 39 31.34 -68.91 48.75
C ARG A 39 30.53 -67.65 48.43
N TYR A 40 29.19 -67.74 48.40
CA TYR A 40 28.34 -66.56 48.21
C TYR A 40 28.49 -65.57 49.37
N ILE A 41 28.45 -66.02 50.63
CA ILE A 41 28.61 -65.15 51.80
C ILE A 41 29.99 -64.48 51.83
N GLN A 42 31.04 -65.19 51.44
CA GLN A 42 32.39 -64.63 51.31
C GLN A 42 32.46 -63.52 50.25
N CYS A 43 31.73 -63.66 49.14
CA CYS A 43 31.69 -62.68 48.06
C CYS A 43 30.58 -61.61 48.20
N HIS A 44 29.58 -61.81 49.06
CA HIS A 44 28.44 -60.91 49.30
C HIS A 44 28.37 -60.49 50.77
N SER A 45 29.42 -59.83 51.23
CA SER A 45 29.50 -59.24 52.57
C SER A 45 28.52 -58.06 52.71
N PRO A 46 28.03 -57.74 53.93
CA PRO A 46 27.20 -56.55 54.18
C PRO A 46 27.76 -55.24 53.58
N ILE A 47 29.09 -55.09 53.52
CA ILE A 47 29.75 -53.92 52.91
C ILE A 47 29.44 -53.83 51.40
N ILE A 48 29.41 -54.97 50.71
CA ILE A 48 29.10 -55.05 49.28
C ILE A 48 27.62 -54.75 49.06
N THR A 49 26.73 -55.27 49.92
CA THR A 49 25.30 -54.95 49.87
C THR A 49 25.05 -53.44 50.02
N LEU A 50 25.71 -52.79 50.97
CA LEU A 50 25.62 -51.34 51.15
C LEU A 50 26.16 -50.57 49.94
N SER A 51 27.31 -50.98 49.40
CA SER A 51 27.91 -50.33 48.23
C SER A 51 27.03 -50.43 46.98
N LEU A 52 26.36 -51.57 46.77
CA LEU A 52 25.38 -51.75 45.68
C LEU A 52 24.14 -50.88 45.86
N LEU A 53 23.67 -50.70 47.10
CA LEU A 53 22.56 -49.82 47.41
C LEU A 53 22.91 -48.34 47.15
N ASP A 54 24.12 -47.92 47.55
CA ASP A 54 24.64 -46.57 47.29
C ASP A 54 24.75 -46.29 45.78
N GLU A 55 25.32 -47.22 45.01
CA GLU A 55 25.43 -47.08 43.54
C GLU A 55 24.04 -47.04 42.88
N ARG A 56 23.11 -47.90 43.31
CA ARG A 56 21.73 -47.90 42.81
C ARG A 56 21.01 -46.58 43.13
N ASN A 57 21.25 -45.99 44.30
CA ASN A 57 20.68 -44.70 44.66
C ASN A 57 21.27 -43.57 43.79
N ALA A 58 22.60 -43.56 43.58
CA ALA A 58 23.25 -42.60 42.69
C ALA A 58 22.78 -42.72 41.22
N LEU A 59 22.57 -43.95 40.73
CA LEU A 59 22.01 -44.19 39.41
C LEU A 59 20.57 -43.69 39.29
N ASN A 60 19.74 -43.91 40.32
CA ASN A 60 18.37 -43.40 40.34
C ASN A 60 18.33 -41.86 40.33
N GLU A 61 19.22 -41.20 41.07
CA GLU A 61 19.37 -39.74 41.01
C GLU A 61 19.75 -39.27 39.61
N ARG A 62 20.72 -39.95 38.96
CA ARG A 62 21.13 -39.63 37.60
C ARG A 62 20.02 -39.86 36.57
N ILE A 63 19.20 -40.90 36.73
CA ILE A 63 18.04 -41.15 35.88
C ILE A 63 17.03 -40.01 36.03
N ALA A 64 16.72 -39.61 37.26
CA ALA A 64 15.79 -38.50 37.51
C ALA A 64 16.30 -37.18 36.88
N GLU A 65 17.61 -36.89 36.97
CA GLU A 65 18.22 -35.74 36.27
C GLU A 65 18.08 -35.82 34.75
N LEU A 66 18.33 -37.00 34.16
CA LEU A 66 18.23 -37.19 32.71
C LEU A 66 16.78 -37.05 32.23
N GLU A 67 15.82 -37.57 32.98
CA GLU A 67 14.38 -37.41 32.69
C GLU A 67 13.96 -35.94 32.77
N ALA A 68 14.43 -35.20 33.78
CA ALA A 68 14.18 -33.77 33.91
C ALA A 68 14.77 -32.98 32.74
N ASN A 69 16.01 -33.28 32.34
CA ASN A 69 16.66 -32.65 31.20
C ASN A 69 15.95 -32.95 29.87
N LEU A 70 15.48 -34.19 29.69
CA LEU A 70 14.73 -34.59 28.50
C LEU A 70 13.39 -33.84 28.42
N ALA A 71 12.69 -33.70 29.54
CA ALA A 71 11.46 -32.91 29.61
C ALA A 71 11.70 -31.44 29.25
N ALA A 72 12.73 -30.82 29.83
CA ALA A 72 13.11 -29.43 29.53
C ALA A 72 13.50 -29.25 28.04
N MET A 73 14.30 -30.16 27.49
CA MET A 73 14.66 -30.13 26.07
C MET A 73 13.44 -30.29 25.14
N THR A 74 12.47 -31.11 25.53
CA THR A 74 11.22 -31.29 24.77
C THR A 74 10.39 -30.02 24.76
N GLU A 75 10.29 -29.33 25.89
CA GLU A 75 9.61 -28.03 26.00
C GLU A 75 10.32 -26.96 25.17
N ASP A 76 11.65 -26.86 25.26
CA ASP A 76 12.46 -25.94 24.45
C ASP A 76 12.27 -26.18 22.96
N HIS A 77 12.25 -27.45 22.54
CA HIS A 77 12.03 -27.83 21.15
C HIS A 77 10.63 -27.41 20.67
N GLN A 78 9.60 -27.64 21.48
CA GLN A 78 8.24 -27.23 21.16
C GLN A 78 8.12 -25.70 21.02
N ARG A 79 8.73 -24.94 21.94
CA ARG A 79 8.78 -23.47 21.87
C ARG A 79 9.50 -22.99 20.60
N ALA A 80 10.60 -23.63 20.22
CA ALA A 80 11.33 -23.30 19.00
C ALA A 80 10.47 -23.56 17.74
N ILE A 81 9.72 -24.67 17.69
CA ILE A 81 8.81 -24.97 16.58
C ILE A 81 7.73 -23.88 16.45
N GLU A 82 7.12 -23.47 17.56
CA GLU A 82 6.08 -22.45 17.56
C GLU A 82 6.63 -21.08 17.12
N SER A 83 7.83 -20.71 17.60
CA SER A 83 8.50 -19.49 17.17
C SER A 83 8.81 -19.48 15.66
N ILE A 84 9.26 -20.61 15.11
CA ILE A 84 9.53 -20.75 13.66
C ILE A 84 8.23 -20.61 12.86
N LYS A 85 7.12 -21.21 13.31
CA LYS A 85 5.82 -21.08 12.64
C LYS A 85 5.35 -19.62 12.60
N GLN A 86 5.44 -18.91 13.72
CA GLN A 86 5.07 -17.50 13.78
C GLN A 86 5.97 -16.64 12.87
N ALA A 87 7.27 -16.95 12.80
CA ALA A 87 8.18 -16.27 11.89
C ALA A 87 7.82 -16.51 10.42
N ASP A 88 7.46 -17.75 10.05
CA ASP A 88 7.03 -18.09 8.69
C ASP A 88 5.75 -17.34 8.27
N GLU A 89 4.76 -17.29 9.16
CA GLU A 89 3.53 -16.52 8.94
C GLU A 89 3.82 -15.02 8.76
N ALA A 90 4.71 -14.46 9.58
CA ALA A 90 5.11 -13.05 9.47
C ALA A 90 5.83 -12.76 8.14
N VAL A 91 6.70 -13.67 7.68
CA VAL A 91 7.40 -13.55 6.39
C VAL A 91 6.42 -13.62 5.23
N LYS A 92 5.46 -14.54 5.26
CA LYS A 92 4.43 -14.66 4.24
C LYS A 92 3.59 -13.38 4.15
N LEU A 93 3.14 -12.85 5.28
CA LEU A 93 2.39 -11.59 5.33
C LEU A 93 3.22 -10.41 4.81
N ALA A 94 4.50 -10.35 5.16
CA ALA A 94 5.40 -9.32 4.65
C ALA A 94 5.55 -9.42 3.12
N HIS A 95 5.71 -10.62 2.58
CA HIS A 95 5.80 -10.86 1.14
C HIS A 95 4.54 -10.41 0.38
N GLU A 96 3.36 -10.73 0.92
CA GLU A 96 2.08 -10.27 0.36
C GLU A 96 1.99 -8.73 0.35
N LYS A 97 2.36 -8.07 1.45
CA LYS A 97 2.39 -6.61 1.55
C LYS A 97 3.37 -5.97 0.57
N PHE A 98 4.58 -6.51 0.45
CA PHE A 98 5.57 -6.02 -0.51
C PHE A 98 5.13 -6.22 -1.95
N SER A 99 4.46 -7.32 -2.25
CA SER A 99 3.90 -7.58 -3.57
C SER A 99 2.79 -6.58 -3.93
N ALA A 100 1.90 -6.28 -2.98
CA ALA A 100 0.88 -5.24 -3.17
C ALA A 100 1.48 -3.84 -3.39
N LEU A 101 2.49 -3.46 -2.59
CA LEU A 101 3.22 -2.20 -2.76
C LEU A 101 3.96 -2.12 -4.10
N ALA A 102 4.51 -3.23 -4.59
CA ALA A 102 5.14 -3.26 -5.91
C ALA A 102 4.13 -3.02 -7.04
N ALA A 103 2.93 -3.60 -6.94
CA ALA A 103 1.85 -3.37 -7.88
C ALA A 103 1.35 -1.91 -7.86
N GLU A 104 1.16 -1.33 -6.67
CA GLU A 104 0.79 0.08 -6.50
C GLU A 104 1.85 1.01 -7.11
N ASN A 105 3.13 0.75 -6.83
CA ASN A 105 4.24 1.53 -7.40
C ASN A 105 4.29 1.44 -8.94
N ALA A 106 3.96 0.29 -9.52
CA ALA A 106 3.85 0.14 -10.97
C ALA A 106 2.69 1.00 -11.51
N GLY A 107 1.54 1.00 -10.83
CA GLY A 107 0.39 1.85 -11.15
C GLY A 107 0.72 3.34 -11.08
N LEU A 108 1.41 3.78 -10.02
CA LEU A 108 1.85 5.18 -9.87
C LEU A 108 2.83 5.61 -10.96
N LYS A 109 3.76 4.73 -11.38
CA LYS A 109 4.66 5.01 -12.51
C LYS A 109 3.93 5.14 -13.84
N ALA A 110 2.92 4.29 -14.08
CA ALA A 110 2.08 4.37 -15.26
C ALA A 110 1.27 5.68 -15.27
N PHE A 111 0.67 6.04 -14.14
CA PHE A 111 -0.05 7.31 -13.98
C PHE A 111 0.86 8.51 -14.20
N LYS A 112 2.06 8.52 -13.60
CA LYS A 112 3.08 9.56 -13.81
C LYS A 112 3.39 9.71 -15.31
N THR A 113 3.67 8.60 -16.00
CA THR A 113 3.96 8.61 -17.44
C THR A 113 2.80 9.20 -18.25
N ALA A 114 1.56 8.81 -17.93
CA ALA A 114 0.37 9.32 -18.63
C ALA A 114 0.23 10.84 -18.45
N VAL A 115 0.43 11.36 -17.24
CA VAL A 115 0.39 12.81 -16.97
C VAL A 115 1.47 13.55 -17.78
N TYR A 116 2.68 13.01 -17.84
CA TYR A 116 3.79 13.63 -18.59
C TYR A 116 3.48 13.70 -20.09
N GLN A 117 2.93 12.61 -20.65
CA GLN A 117 2.49 12.57 -22.05
C GLN A 117 1.39 13.59 -22.33
N GLN A 118 0.39 13.72 -21.46
CA GLN A 118 -0.69 14.72 -21.59
C GLN A 118 -0.16 16.16 -21.54
N MET A 119 0.88 16.40 -20.74
CA MET A 119 1.56 17.69 -20.64
C MET A 119 2.52 17.97 -21.81
N GLY A 120 2.71 17.02 -22.73
CA GLY A 120 3.66 17.14 -23.84
C GLY A 120 5.13 17.20 -23.40
N VAL A 121 5.44 16.78 -22.17
CA VAL A 121 6.80 16.75 -21.62
C VAL A 121 7.33 15.32 -21.63
N GLY A 122 8.62 15.15 -21.97
CA GLY A 122 9.25 13.83 -21.96
C GLY A 122 9.20 13.19 -20.56
N CYS A 123 9.05 11.86 -20.49
CA CYS A 123 8.94 11.10 -19.23
C CYS A 123 10.13 11.28 -18.27
N ASP A 124 11.25 11.81 -18.77
CA ASP A 124 12.46 12.11 -18.00
C ASP A 124 12.49 13.55 -17.42
N ALA A 125 11.42 14.33 -17.59
CA ALA A 125 11.36 15.68 -17.05
C ALA A 125 11.45 15.66 -15.50
N PRO A 126 12.10 16.67 -14.87
CA PRO A 126 12.13 16.79 -13.42
C PRO A 126 10.72 16.88 -12.85
N GLU A 127 10.46 16.28 -11.68
CA GLU A 127 9.12 16.25 -11.07
C GLU A 127 8.55 17.65 -10.79
N PHE A 128 9.42 18.59 -10.40
CA PHE A 128 9.05 20.00 -10.19
C PHE A 128 8.54 20.68 -11.48
N SER A 129 8.95 20.22 -12.66
CA SER A 129 8.48 20.77 -13.93
C SER A 129 6.99 20.50 -14.17
N ILE A 130 6.44 19.39 -13.63
CA ILE A 130 5.02 19.07 -13.77
C ILE A 130 4.16 19.94 -12.88
N THR A 131 4.51 20.07 -11.61
CA THR A 131 3.73 20.90 -10.66
C THR A 131 3.73 22.36 -11.10
N THR A 132 4.87 22.85 -11.58
CA THR A 132 4.97 24.18 -12.19
C THR A 132 4.14 24.26 -13.47
N GLY A 133 4.22 23.26 -14.36
CA GLY A 133 3.42 23.19 -15.58
C GLY A 133 1.92 23.22 -15.32
N LEU A 134 1.43 22.42 -14.36
CA LEU A 134 0.02 22.40 -13.95
C LEU A 134 -0.42 23.74 -13.35
N SER A 135 0.44 24.36 -12.54
CA SER A 135 0.17 25.69 -11.98
C SER A 135 0.04 26.74 -13.09
N ASN A 136 0.89 26.66 -14.11
CA ASN A 136 0.82 27.54 -15.28
C ASN A 136 -0.43 27.29 -16.12
N LEU A 137 -0.83 26.04 -16.35
CA LEU A 137 -2.07 25.71 -17.05
C LEU A 137 -3.29 26.23 -16.32
N ARG A 138 -3.36 26.06 -15.00
CA ARG A 138 -4.43 26.62 -14.18
C ARG A 138 -4.46 28.14 -14.28
N ARG A 139 -3.31 28.80 -14.18
CA ARG A 139 -3.25 30.26 -14.33
C ARG A 139 -3.70 30.72 -15.72
N PHE A 140 -3.32 29.99 -16.77
CA PHE A 140 -3.79 30.28 -18.13
C PHE A 140 -5.31 30.13 -18.23
N ALA A 141 -5.86 29.06 -17.66
CA ALA A 141 -7.29 28.81 -17.59
C ALA A 141 -8.05 29.95 -16.89
N ASP A 142 -7.59 30.33 -15.70
CA ASP A 142 -8.18 31.41 -14.90
C ASP A 142 -8.13 32.75 -15.64
N THR A 143 -7.03 33.03 -16.35
CA THR A 143 -6.86 34.25 -17.14
C THR A 143 -7.83 34.27 -18.32
N LEU A 144 -7.96 33.16 -19.04
CA LEU A 144 -8.88 33.06 -20.18
C LEU A 144 -10.33 33.21 -19.70
N HIS A 145 -10.69 32.54 -18.60
CA HIS A 145 -12.02 32.66 -18.00
C HIS A 145 -12.34 34.10 -17.56
N ALA A 146 -11.36 34.84 -17.04
CA ALA A 146 -11.54 36.25 -16.71
C ALA A 146 -11.82 37.11 -17.96
N ILE A 147 -11.09 36.89 -19.05
CA ILE A 147 -11.33 37.57 -20.34
C ILE A 147 -12.71 37.20 -20.90
N GLU A 148 -13.05 35.92 -20.89
CA GLU A 148 -14.35 35.41 -21.34
C GLU A 148 -15.50 36.09 -20.59
N ARG A 149 -15.38 36.17 -19.27
CA ARG A 149 -16.37 36.82 -18.40
C ARG A 149 -16.49 38.32 -18.65
N GLU A 150 -15.38 39.02 -18.86
CA GLU A 150 -15.40 40.47 -19.02
C GLU A 150 -15.85 40.94 -20.40
N PHE A 151 -15.52 40.19 -21.45
CA PHE A 151 -15.71 40.66 -22.83
C PHE A 151 -16.75 39.87 -23.63
N PHE A 152 -17.04 38.62 -23.26
CA PHE A 152 -17.85 37.72 -24.09
C PHE A 152 -19.07 37.12 -23.38
N THR A 153 -19.17 37.28 -22.06
CA THR A 153 -20.35 36.87 -21.31
C THR A 153 -21.47 37.91 -21.42
N LYS A 154 -22.68 37.44 -21.69
CA LYS A 154 -23.89 38.27 -21.74
C LYS A 154 -24.88 37.80 -20.68
N GLU A 155 -25.55 38.75 -20.03
CA GLU A 155 -26.70 38.47 -19.19
C GLU A 155 -27.92 38.27 -20.09
N LEU A 156 -28.48 37.07 -20.06
CA LEU A 156 -29.72 36.72 -20.74
C LEU A 156 -30.83 36.51 -19.70
N PRO A 157 -32.08 36.87 -20.02
CA PRO A 157 -33.21 36.56 -19.15
C PRO A 157 -33.36 35.04 -19.05
N ASP A 158 -33.55 34.56 -17.83
CA ASP A 158 -33.84 33.15 -17.57
C ASP A 158 -35.27 32.84 -18.04
N GLU A 159 -35.41 31.88 -18.96
CA GLU A 159 -36.70 31.46 -19.47
C GLU A 159 -37.50 30.62 -18.46
N GLU A 160 -36.84 30.01 -17.48
CA GLU A 160 -37.47 29.15 -16.46
C GLU A 160 -37.88 29.93 -15.20
N HIS A 161 -37.26 31.09 -14.96
CA HIS A 161 -37.46 31.89 -13.74
C HIS A 161 -37.72 33.38 -14.05
N GLU A 162 -38.98 33.80 -13.95
CA GLU A 162 -39.40 35.18 -14.17
C GLU A 162 -38.66 36.16 -13.25
N GLY A 163 -37.78 36.98 -13.84
CA GLY A 163 -37.01 38.01 -13.15
C GLY A 163 -35.57 37.64 -12.81
N GLU A 164 -35.15 36.41 -13.10
CA GLU A 164 -33.75 36.00 -12.99
C GLU A 164 -33.04 36.15 -14.35
N THR A 165 -31.75 36.47 -14.32
CA THR A 165 -30.89 36.48 -15.50
C THR A 165 -29.75 35.50 -15.27
N PHE A 166 -29.31 34.83 -16.33
CA PHE A 166 -28.13 33.98 -16.29
C PHE A 166 -27.06 34.50 -17.25
N ASN A 167 -25.81 34.19 -16.91
CA ASN A 167 -24.65 34.60 -17.67
C ASN A 167 -24.25 33.49 -18.65
N GLU A 168 -24.36 33.76 -19.95
CA GLU A 168 -23.93 32.84 -20.99
C GLU A 168 -22.65 33.34 -21.66
N CYS A 169 -21.62 32.48 -21.72
CA CYS A 169 -20.46 32.68 -22.57
C CYS A 169 -20.47 31.64 -23.70
N PRO A 170 -20.46 32.07 -24.98
CA PRO A 170 -20.37 31.14 -26.11
C PRO A 170 -19.06 30.34 -26.15
N LEU A 171 -18.02 30.84 -25.48
CA LEU A 171 -16.72 30.19 -25.35
C LEU A 171 -16.78 29.24 -24.16
N SER A 172 -16.62 27.96 -24.43
CA SER A 172 -16.71 26.93 -23.40
C SER A 172 -15.52 25.99 -23.40
N TRP A 173 -15.23 25.47 -22.22
CA TRP A 173 -14.23 24.43 -22.02
C TRP A 173 -14.69 23.12 -22.67
N GLY A 174 -13.77 22.44 -23.36
CA GLY A 174 -14.02 21.15 -24.01
C GLY A 174 -14.33 21.23 -25.51
N MET A 175 -14.45 22.43 -26.08
CA MET A 175 -14.51 22.61 -27.53
C MET A 175 -13.18 22.20 -28.20
N SER A 176 -13.24 21.76 -29.46
CA SER A 176 -12.02 21.62 -30.26
C SER A 176 -11.39 23.00 -30.48
N VAL A 177 -10.08 23.05 -30.80
CA VAL A 177 -9.39 24.32 -31.08
C VAL A 177 -10.07 25.07 -32.23
N GLU A 178 -10.49 24.36 -33.28
CA GLU A 178 -11.16 24.94 -34.44
C GLU A 178 -12.52 25.54 -34.08
N GLN A 179 -13.29 24.82 -33.26
CA GLN A 179 -14.59 25.28 -32.78
C GLN A 179 -14.44 26.51 -31.89
N TYR A 180 -13.53 26.46 -30.91
CA TYR A 180 -13.26 27.57 -30.01
C TYR A 180 -12.85 28.82 -30.79
N VAL A 181 -11.93 28.68 -31.76
CA VAL A 181 -11.48 29.80 -32.60
C VAL A 181 -12.62 30.33 -33.50
N SER A 182 -13.50 29.46 -34.00
CA SER A 182 -14.67 29.88 -34.77
C SER A 182 -15.62 30.74 -33.95
N GLU A 183 -16.01 30.28 -32.75
CA GLU A 183 -16.86 31.05 -31.83
C GLU A 183 -16.20 32.33 -31.36
N PHE A 184 -14.89 32.29 -31.10
CA PHE A 184 -14.12 33.48 -30.71
C PHE A 184 -14.13 34.54 -31.81
N ARG A 185 -14.04 34.15 -33.09
CA ARG A 185 -14.17 35.09 -34.22
C ARG A 185 -15.55 35.74 -34.26
N LYS A 186 -16.63 34.99 -34.01
CA LYS A 186 -17.99 35.54 -33.95
C LYS A 186 -18.12 36.54 -32.80
N CYS A 187 -17.58 36.20 -31.61
CA CYS A 187 -17.55 37.11 -30.47
C CYS A 187 -16.79 38.41 -30.78
N LEU A 188 -15.63 38.31 -31.45
CA LEU A 188 -14.88 39.50 -31.90
C LEU A 188 -15.63 40.34 -32.93
N ALA A 189 -16.35 39.71 -33.86
CA ALA A 189 -17.17 40.43 -34.83
C ALA A 189 -18.29 41.21 -34.14
N GLU A 190 -18.94 40.61 -33.14
CA GLU A 190 -19.96 41.26 -32.33
C GLU A 190 -19.41 42.46 -31.54
N VAL A 191 -18.24 42.33 -30.90
CA VAL A 191 -17.60 43.45 -30.19
C VAL A 191 -17.29 44.61 -31.15
N ARG A 192 -16.82 44.32 -32.37
CA ARG A 192 -16.57 45.35 -33.40
C ARG A 192 -17.87 46.02 -33.87
N ALA A 193 -18.94 45.23 -34.06
CA ALA A 193 -20.26 45.75 -34.43
C ALA A 193 -20.81 46.69 -33.35
N GLN A 194 -20.69 46.34 -32.07
CA GLN A 194 -21.08 47.21 -30.94
C GLN A 194 -20.29 48.53 -30.93
N GLY A 195 -19.00 48.49 -31.26
CA GLY A 195 -18.18 49.70 -31.43
C GLY A 195 -18.71 50.64 -32.51
N LEU A 196 -19.13 50.08 -33.65
CA LEU A 196 -19.74 50.84 -34.74
C LEU A 196 -21.12 51.37 -34.37
N GLU A 197 -21.91 50.63 -33.60
CA GLU A 197 -23.19 51.11 -33.09
C GLU A 197 -23.02 52.30 -32.13
N MET A 198 -22.04 52.25 -31.22
CA MET A 198 -21.71 53.41 -30.38
C MET A 198 -21.28 54.62 -31.22
N PHE A 199 -20.53 54.40 -32.30
CA PHE A 199 -20.18 55.46 -33.24
C PHE A 199 -21.40 56.00 -33.99
N ALA A 200 -22.29 55.13 -34.46
CA ALA A 200 -23.55 55.51 -35.12
C ALA A 200 -24.43 56.36 -34.20
N GLN A 201 -24.58 55.95 -32.93
CA GLN A 201 -25.28 56.74 -31.91
C GLN A 201 -24.65 58.13 -31.74
N LYS A 202 -23.31 58.21 -31.72
CA LYS A 202 -22.60 59.48 -31.63
C LYS A 202 -22.86 60.37 -32.85
N CYS A 203 -22.84 59.81 -34.05
CA CYS A 203 -23.15 60.49 -35.30
C CYS A 203 -24.58 61.03 -35.29
N ASN A 204 -25.56 60.23 -34.85
CA ASN A 204 -26.95 60.65 -34.73
C ASN A 204 -27.11 61.82 -33.74
N SER A 205 -26.47 61.75 -32.57
CA SER A 205 -26.47 62.85 -31.61
C SER A 205 -25.84 64.14 -32.18
N LYS A 206 -24.77 64.02 -32.98
CA LYS A 206 -24.14 65.17 -33.66
C LYS A 206 -25.00 65.75 -34.77
N SER A 207 -25.72 64.90 -35.50
CA SER A 207 -26.71 65.32 -36.49
C SER A 207 -27.79 66.18 -35.84
N GLU A 208 -28.39 65.69 -34.74
CA GLU A 208 -29.44 66.40 -33.99
C GLU A 208 -28.99 67.77 -33.46
N GLN A 209 -27.73 67.90 -33.07
CA GLN A 209 -27.14 69.15 -32.58
C GLN A 209 -26.78 70.16 -33.68
N SER A 210 -26.78 69.74 -34.96
CA SER A 210 -26.36 70.59 -36.07
C SER A 210 -27.45 71.56 -36.54
N LEU A 211 -27.09 72.84 -36.61
CA LEU A 211 -27.94 73.91 -37.11
C LEU A 211 -27.97 73.99 -38.64
N ALA A 212 -26.88 73.59 -39.31
CA ALA A 212 -26.79 73.55 -40.77
C ALA A 212 -27.32 72.21 -41.31
N SER A 213 -28.21 72.25 -42.30
CA SER A 213 -28.82 71.08 -42.95
C SER A 213 -27.77 70.13 -43.51
N ASP A 214 -26.82 70.66 -44.25
CA ASP A 214 -25.85 69.85 -45.00
C ASP A 214 -24.92 69.08 -44.05
N ILE A 215 -24.59 69.69 -42.91
CA ILE A 215 -23.80 69.05 -41.85
C ILE A 215 -24.65 68.02 -41.11
N ARG A 216 -25.93 68.31 -40.85
CA ARG A 216 -26.87 67.38 -40.20
C ARG A 216 -27.02 66.10 -41.03
N ASP A 217 -27.29 66.24 -42.32
CA ASP A 217 -27.54 65.12 -43.21
C ASP A 217 -26.29 64.26 -43.39
N ASN A 218 -25.12 64.88 -43.46
CA ASN A 218 -23.85 64.14 -43.55
C ASN A 218 -23.56 63.31 -42.29
N TRP A 219 -23.77 63.87 -41.09
CA TRP A 219 -23.65 63.11 -39.84
C TRP A 219 -24.65 61.96 -39.76
N LYS A 220 -25.88 62.15 -40.25
CA LYS A 220 -26.90 61.10 -40.27
C LYS A 220 -26.50 59.96 -41.20
N LEU A 221 -26.06 60.28 -42.42
CA LEU A 221 -25.58 59.30 -43.40
C LEU A 221 -24.38 58.49 -42.89
N LEU A 222 -23.44 59.14 -42.20
CA LEU A 222 -22.32 58.46 -41.53
C LEU A 222 -22.80 57.47 -40.46
N GLY A 223 -23.85 57.81 -39.71
CA GLY A 223 -24.46 56.91 -38.72
C GLY A 223 -25.14 55.70 -39.36
N GLU A 224 -25.84 55.91 -40.48
CA GLU A 224 -26.47 54.84 -41.28
C GLU A 224 -25.40 53.87 -41.81
N HIS A 225 -24.34 54.38 -42.45
CA HIS A 225 -23.23 53.54 -42.93
C HIS A 225 -22.54 52.75 -41.82
N ALA A 226 -22.36 53.35 -40.64
CA ALA A 226 -21.78 52.63 -39.50
C ALA A 226 -22.69 51.50 -39.00
N THR A 227 -24.01 51.71 -39.04
CA THR A 227 -25.01 50.69 -38.67
C THR A 227 -25.02 49.54 -39.68
N ASP A 228 -24.97 49.86 -40.98
CA ASP A 228 -24.90 48.86 -42.05
C ASP A 228 -23.62 48.01 -41.92
N PHE A 229 -22.47 48.66 -41.70
CA PHE A 229 -21.21 47.96 -41.52
C PHE A 229 -21.19 47.08 -40.26
N ALA A 230 -21.85 47.51 -39.18
CA ALA A 230 -22.04 46.66 -37.99
C ALA A 230 -22.85 45.40 -38.31
N ALA A 231 -23.87 45.51 -39.15
CA ALA A 231 -24.69 44.36 -39.60
C ALA A 231 -23.91 43.42 -40.53
N GLU A 232 -23.04 43.94 -41.40
CA GLU A 232 -22.15 43.14 -42.25
C GLU A 232 -21.18 42.30 -41.40
N LEU A 233 -20.54 42.90 -40.38
CA LEU A 233 -19.63 42.18 -39.49
C LEU A 233 -20.31 40.98 -38.79
N ARG A 234 -21.58 41.10 -38.39
CA ARG A 234 -22.33 40.00 -37.75
C ARG A 234 -22.64 38.85 -38.70
N LYS A 235 -22.76 39.11 -40.01
CA LYS A 235 -23.03 38.09 -41.04
C LYS A 235 -21.76 37.31 -41.39
N GLY A 236 -20.58 37.81 -41.03
CA GLY A 236 -19.30 37.15 -41.26
C GLY A 236 -18.79 37.25 -42.69
N GLU A 237 -19.15 38.33 -43.41
CA GLU A 237 -18.55 38.68 -44.71
C GLU A 237 -17.12 39.25 -44.57
#